data_AF-A0A7C4YUG9-F1
#
_entry.id   AF-A0A7C4YUG9-F1
#
_cell.length_a   1.000
_cell.length_b   1.000
_cell.length_c   1.000
_cell.angle_alpha   90.00
_cell.angle_beta   90.00
_cell.angle_gamma   90.00
#
_symmetry.space_group_name_H-M   'P 1'
#
loop_
_entity.id
_entity.type
_entity.pdbx_description
1 polymer ?
#
loop_
_entity_poly.entity_id
_entity_poly.type
_entity_poly.pdbx_seq_one_letter_code
_entity_poly.pdbx_strand_id
1 'polypeptide(L)'
;MPRSSSLWKKVSGPAKIGLAFGLLGAVLAAIGMFRGFAPFTLRAFLTAVLISGVSWGLVSWAIAAAVVEVEADTHSDEGPAHTPDQR
;
A
#
# COMPACT_ATOMS: atom_id res chain seq x y z
N MET A 1 -25.48 -8.02 -15.21
CA MET A 1 -24.39 -8.32 -14.25
C MET A 1 -23.36 -7.19 -14.32
N PRO A 2 -23.06 -6.50 -13.20
CA PRO A 2 -22.26 -5.27 -13.22
C PRO A 2 -20.78 -5.55 -13.57
N ARG A 3 -20.20 -4.61 -14.33
CA ARG A 3 -18.83 -4.63 -14.87
C ARG A 3 -17.78 -4.54 -13.76
N SER A 4 -17.14 -5.65 -13.42
CA SER A 4 -16.06 -5.70 -12.41
C SER A 4 -14.64 -5.50 -12.97
N SER A 5 -14.47 -4.70 -14.04
CA SER A 5 -13.16 -4.55 -14.70
C SER A 5 -12.67 -3.10 -14.88
N SER A 6 -13.44 -2.10 -14.44
CA SER A 6 -13.07 -0.68 -14.61
C SER A 6 -12.34 -0.09 -13.40
N LEU A 7 -12.68 -0.52 -12.18
CA LEU A 7 -12.01 -0.04 -10.96
C LEU A 7 -10.53 -0.46 -10.92
N TRP A 8 -10.19 -1.64 -11.45
CA TRP A 8 -8.83 -2.17 -11.51
C TRP A 8 -7.91 -1.46 -12.52
N LYS A 9 -8.46 -0.61 -13.40
CA LYS A 9 -7.66 0.20 -14.33
C LYS A 9 -7.42 1.62 -13.81
N LYS A 10 -8.26 2.11 -12.89
CA LYS A 10 -8.05 3.40 -12.19
C LYS A 10 -7.35 3.26 -10.85
N VAL A 11 -7.31 2.05 -10.29
CA VAL A 11 -6.72 1.69 -9.00
C VAL A 11 -5.66 0.62 -9.30
N SER A 12 -4.36 0.71 -9.05
CA SER A 12 -3.56 1.67 -8.30
C SER A 12 -2.08 1.24 -8.39
N GLY A 13 -1.16 2.18 -8.63
CA GLY A 13 0.23 2.02 -8.17
C GLY A 13 0.28 1.70 -6.67
N PRO A 14 -0.43 2.47 -5.81
CA PRO A 14 -0.46 2.23 -4.36
C PRO A 14 -0.93 0.85 -3.92
N ALA A 15 -1.96 0.28 -4.55
CA ALA A 15 -2.47 -1.05 -4.17
C ALA A 15 -1.50 -2.17 -4.54
N LYS A 16 -0.71 -2.00 -5.61
CA LYS A 16 0.38 -2.94 -5.94
C LYS A 16 1.46 -2.94 -4.86
N ILE A 17 1.83 -1.76 -4.36
CA ILE A 17 2.80 -1.62 -3.27
C ILE A 17 2.26 -2.25 -1.97
N GLY A 18 1.02 -1.95 -1.60
CA GLY A 18 0.39 -2.53 -0.42
C GLY A 18 0.28 -4.06 -0.49
N LEU A 19 -0.08 -4.61 -1.66
CA LEU A 19 -0.15 -6.05 -1.85
C LEU A 19 1.23 -6.73 -1.77
N ALA A 20 2.27 -6.11 -2.33
CA ALA A 20 3.63 -6.65 -2.28
C ALA A 20 4.17 -6.71 -0.85
N PHE A 21 4.00 -5.65 -0.07
CA PHE A 21 4.41 -5.61 1.35
C PHE A 21 3.56 -6.53 2.24
N GLY A 22 2.25 -6.63 1.96
CA GLY A 22 1.38 -7.58 2.66
C GLY A 22 1.78 -9.03 2.41
N LEU A 23 2.13 -9.37 1.15
CA LEU A 23 2.65 -10.69 0.79
C LEU A 23 4.00 -10.98 1.48
N LEU A 24 4.89 -9.99 1.53
CA LEU A 24 6.17 -10.11 2.21
C LEU A 24 6.00 -10.35 3.72
N GLY A 25 5.08 -9.63 4.37
CA GLY A 25 4.71 -9.85 5.77
C GLY A 25 4.15 -11.25 6.04
N ALA A 26 3.35 -11.79 5.10
CA ALA A 26 2.85 -13.16 5.15
C ALA A 26 3.98 -14.20 5.03
N VAL A 27 4.94 -13.98 4.11
CA VAL A 27 6.12 -14.85 3.96
C VAL A 27 6.99 -14.82 5.21
N LEU A 28 7.25 -13.64 5.78
CA LEU A 28 8.01 -13.52 7.04
C LEU A 28 7.33 -14.24 8.20
N ALA A 29 6.00 -14.14 8.32
CA ALA A 29 5.23 -14.86 9.33
C ALA A 29 5.33 -16.39 9.13
N ALA A 30 5.33 -16.88 7.90
CA ALA A 30 5.60 -18.29 7.60
C ALA A 30 7.00 -18.72 8.03
N ILE A 31 8.02 -17.90 7.75
CA ILE A 31 9.40 -18.17 8.19
C ILE A 31 9.49 -18.21 9.73
N GLY A 32 8.83 -17.29 10.43
CA GLY A 32 8.78 -17.26 11.89
C GLY A 32 8.16 -18.52 12.51
N MET A 33 7.12 -19.04 11.86
CA MET A 33 6.49 -20.31 12.22
C MET A 33 7.47 -21.49 12.04
N PHE A 34 8.16 -21.56 10.89
CA PHE A 34 9.17 -22.59 10.63
C PHE A 34 10.36 -22.54 11.59
N ARG A 35 10.69 -21.37 12.15
CA ARG A 35 11.75 -21.22 13.14
C ARG A 35 11.34 -21.71 14.55
N GLY A 36 10.07 -22.05 14.78
CA GLY A 36 9.59 -22.61 16.05
C GLY A 36 9.34 -21.56 17.15
N PHE A 37 9.17 -20.29 16.79
CA PHE A 37 8.86 -19.22 17.76
C PHE A 37 7.44 -19.27 18.32
N ALA A 38 6.55 -20.10 17.75
CA ALA A 38 5.15 -20.20 18.14
C ALA A 38 4.64 -21.66 18.06
N PRO A 39 3.61 -22.03 18.84
CA PRO A 39 2.96 -23.32 18.70
C PRO A 39 2.44 -23.50 17.26
N PHE A 40 2.68 -24.68 16.69
CA PHE A 40 2.39 -25.02 15.29
C PHE A 40 0.87 -25.19 15.00
N THR A 41 0.06 -24.20 15.42
CA THR A 41 -1.39 -24.21 15.28
C THR A 41 -1.79 -23.33 14.11
N LEU A 42 -2.60 -23.86 13.19
CA LEU A 42 -3.09 -23.14 12.00
C LEU A 42 -3.73 -21.79 12.35
N ARG A 43 -4.42 -21.69 13.48
CA ARG A 43 -5.02 -20.44 13.97
C ARG A 43 -3.96 -19.36 14.29
N ALA A 44 -2.87 -19.74 14.95
CA ALA A 44 -1.78 -18.82 15.32
C ALA A 44 -1.04 -18.33 14.08
N PHE A 45 -0.85 -19.20 13.09
CA PHE A 45 -0.30 -18.83 11.79
C PHE A 45 -1.19 -17.83 11.07
N LEU A 46 -2.50 -18.13 10.95
CA LEU A 46 -3.45 -17.24 10.30
C LEU A 46 -3.47 -15.86 10.96
N THR A 47 -3.55 -15.79 12.29
CA THR A 47 -3.58 -14.50 13.00
C THR A 47 -2.27 -13.73 12.86
N ALA A 48 -1.11 -14.41 12.92
CA ALA A 48 0.18 -13.76 12.70
C ALA A 48 0.32 -13.21 11.28
N VAL A 49 -0.07 -13.99 10.26
CA VAL A 49 -0.06 -13.57 8.85
C VAL A 49 -1.08 -12.46 8.61
N LEU A 50 -2.29 -12.57 9.14
CA LEU A 50 -3.33 -11.56 8.98
C LEU A 50 -2.91 -10.24 9.59
N ILE A 51 -2.45 -10.23 10.85
CA ILE A 51 -2.04 -8.99 11.51
C ILE A 51 -0.81 -8.41 10.80
N SER A 52 0.22 -9.21 10.56
CA SER A 52 1.45 -8.74 9.91
C SER A 52 1.20 -8.24 8.48
N GLY A 53 0.56 -9.07 7.66
CA GLY A 53 0.29 -8.76 6.25
C GLY A 53 -0.66 -7.58 6.08
N VAL A 54 -1.74 -7.51 6.87
CA VAL A 54 -2.70 -6.40 6.79
C VAL A 54 -2.09 -5.11 7.33
N SER A 55 -1.38 -5.14 8.46
CA SER A 55 -0.73 -3.94 9.00
C SER A 55 0.33 -3.37 8.06
N TRP A 56 1.24 -4.19 7.54
CA TRP A 56 2.26 -3.72 6.60
C TRP A 56 1.69 -3.34 5.24
N GLY A 57 0.72 -4.10 4.74
CA GLY A 57 0.07 -3.79 3.46
C GLY A 57 -0.72 -2.49 3.48
N LEU A 58 -1.48 -2.22 4.55
CA LEU A 58 -2.22 -0.95 4.71
C LEU A 58 -1.29 0.24 4.85
N VAL A 59 -0.23 0.12 5.64
CA VAL A 59 0.75 1.21 5.84
C VAL A 59 1.42 1.56 4.51
N SER A 60 1.93 0.56 3.77
CA SER A 60 2.57 0.80 2.48
C SER A 60 1.60 1.34 1.43
N TRP A 61 0.33 0.89 1.44
CA TRP A 61 -0.71 1.44 0.57
C TRP A 61 -0.99 2.91 0.88
N ALA A 62 -1.15 3.26 2.15
CA ALA A 62 -1.43 4.63 2.57
C ALA A 62 -0.29 5.59 2.22
N ILE A 63 0.97 5.18 2.43
CA ILE A 63 2.14 5.98 2.06
C ILE A 63 2.17 6.20 0.55
N ALA A 64 1.99 5.14 -0.25
CA ALA A 64 1.99 5.27 -1.70
C ALA A 64 0.83 6.13 -2.21
N ALA A 65 -0.35 6.06 -1.57
CA ALA A 65 -1.48 6.92 -1.89
C ALA A 65 -1.17 8.40 -1.61
N ALA A 66 -0.57 8.68 -0.44
CA ALA A 66 -0.17 10.04 -0.09
C ALA A 66 0.87 10.62 -1.05
N VAL A 67 1.85 9.82 -1.50
CA VAL A 67 2.84 10.26 -2.50
C VAL A 67 2.16 10.62 -3.82
N VAL A 68 1.23 9.79 -4.30
CA VAL A 68 0.48 10.06 -5.54
C VAL A 68 -0.37 11.32 -5.42
N GLU A 69 -0.93 11.60 -4.25
CA GLU A 69 -1.69 12.83 -3.98
C GLU A 69 -0.77 14.07 -4.02
N VAL A 70 0.40 14.01 -3.39
CA VAL A 70 1.40 15.09 -3.44
C VAL A 70 1.93 15.34 -4.86
N GLU A 71 2.18 14.28 -5.65
CA GLU A 71 2.59 14.41 -7.05
C GLU A 71 1.51 15.07 -7.91
N ALA A 72 0.23 14.87 -7.59
CA ALA A 72 -0.89 15.50 -8.29
C ALA A 72 -1.08 16.98 -7.92
N ASP A 73 -0.89 17.31 -6.63
CA ASP A 73 -0.98 18.69 -6.13
C ASP A 73 0.16 19.55 -6.72
N THR A 74 1.40 19.04 -6.68
CA THR A 74 2.58 19.76 -7.22
C THR A 74 2.48 20.07 -8.72
N HIS A 75 1.97 19.14 -9.54
CA HIS A 75 1.75 19.40 -10.98
C HIS A 75 0.63 20.42 -11.25
N SER A 76 -0.29 20.62 -10.30
CA SER A 76 -1.40 21.56 -10.44
C SER A 76 -1.03 22.98 -9.99
N ASP A 77 -0.04 23.11 -9.10
CA ASP A 77 0.41 24.38 -8.53
C ASP A 77 1.47 25.11 -9.36
N GLU A 78 1.93 24.55 -10.48
CA GLU A 78 2.80 25.23 -11.46
C GLU A 78 2.00 26.14 -12.44
N GLY A 79 0.99 26.84 -11.89
CA GLY A 79 0.31 27.96 -12.51
C GLY A 79 1.16 29.24 -12.42
N PRO A 80 1.09 30.12 -13.42
CA PRO A 80 2.21 30.87 -13.98
C PRO A 80 2.95 31.74 -12.96
N ALA A 81 4.28 31.68 -13.06
CA ALA A 81 5.21 32.61 -12.43
C ALA A 81 4.60 34.00 -12.28
N HIS A 82 4.43 34.44 -11.04
CA HIS A 82 4.26 35.84 -10.72
C HIS A 82 5.40 36.60 -11.39
N THR A 83 5.12 37.17 -12.57
CA THR A 83 5.90 38.29 -13.10
C THR A 83 5.53 39.45 -12.20
N PRO A 84 6.44 39.98 -11.37
CA PRO A 84 6.18 41.22 -10.68
C PRO A 84 6.06 42.27 -11.78
N ASP A 85 4.82 42.69 -12.07
CA ASP A 85 4.56 43.76 -13.02
C ASP A 85 5.15 45.04 -12.42
N GLN A 86 6.24 45.51 -13.03
CA GLN A 86 6.87 46.77 -12.70
C GLN A 86 6.05 47.90 -13.30
N ARG A 87 5.26 48.61 -12.48
CA ARG A 87 4.92 50.03 -12.65
C ARG A 87 4.42 50.68 -11.38
#